data_AF-A0A3N9XQG9-F1
#
_entry.id   AF-A0A3N9XQG9-F1
#
_cell.length_a   1.000
_cell.length_b   1.000
_cell.length_c   1.000
_cell.angle_alpha   90.00
_cell.angle_beta   90.00
_cell.angle_gamma   90.00
#
_symmetry.space_group_name_H-M   'P 1'
#
loop_
_entity.id
_entity.type
_entity.pdbx_description
1 polymer ?
#
loop_
_entity_poly.entity_id
_entity_poly.type
_entity_poly.pdbx_seq_one_letter_code
_entity_poly.pdbx_strand_id
1 'polypeptide(L)' 'MLGGFHAGPTGILLAAPHARILQIEPDGAIWHVDYDEAQPVLLTRSFLANPRRYLHHLFLDDS' A
#
# COMPACT_ATOMS: atom_id res chain seq x y z
N MET A 1 -16.18 17.67 19.47
CA MET A 1 -16.16 16.37 18.76
C MET A 1 -14.96 16.42 17.83
N LEU A 2 -13.81 15.86 18.25
CA LEU A 2 -12.57 15.91 17.48
C LEU A 2 -12.60 14.79 16.43
N GLY A 3 -12.74 15.15 15.16
CA GLY A 3 -12.59 14.22 14.04
C GLY A 3 -11.14 13.78 13.96
N GLY A 4 -10.85 12.55 14.36
CA GLY A 4 -9.55 11.94 14.18
C GLY A 4 -9.30 11.69 12.69
N PHE A 5 -8.33 12.39 12.11
CA PHE A 5 -7.78 11.99 10.83
C PHE A 5 -7.10 10.63 11.02
N HIS A 6 -7.76 9.55 10.59
CA HIS A 6 -7.06 8.32 10.27
C HIS A 6 -6.24 8.57 9.00
N ALA A 7 -5.06 9.17 9.16
CA ALA A 7 -4.04 9.07 8.14
C ALA A 7 -3.63 7.60 8.07
N GLY A 8 -4.26 6.85 7.16
CA GLY A 8 -3.76 5.53 6.77
C GLY A 8 -2.29 5.66 6.33
N PRO A 9 -1.47 4.62 6.50
CA PRO A 9 -0.06 4.68 6.13
C PRO A 9 0.08 5.15 4.68
N THR A 10 0.90 6.18 4.46
CA THR A 10 1.29 6.58 3.11
C THR A 10 2.13 5.42 2.55
N GLY A 11 1.62 4.74 1.52
CA GLY A 11 2.26 3.55 0.91
C GLY A 11 3.52 3.87 0.10
N ILE A 12 4.31 4.85 0.53
CA ILE A 12 5.52 5.28 -0.16
C ILE A 12 6.67 4.41 0.34
N LEU A 13 7.15 3.50 -0.53
CA LEU A 13 8.38 2.77 -0.29
C LEU A 13 9.56 3.58 -0.84
N LEU A 14 10.40 4.11 0.06
CA LEU A 14 11.67 4.72 -0.31
C LEU A 14 12.68 3.62 -0.63
N ALA A 15 13.27 3.66 -1.82
CA ALA A 15 14.28 2.69 -2.25
C ALA A 15 15.65 3.36 -2.35
N ALA A 16 16.66 2.70 -1.79
CA ALA A 16 18.08 3.00 -2.01
C ALA A 16 18.79 1.72 -2.47
N PRO A 17 19.85 1.81 -3.30
CA PRO A 17 20.59 0.64 -3.74
C PRO A 17 21.05 -0.21 -2.56
N HIS A 18 20.85 -1.53 -2.65
CA HIS A 18 21.23 -2.52 -1.62
C HIS A 18 20.58 -2.34 -0.24
N ALA A 19 19.54 -1.50 -0.13
CA ALA A 19 18.79 -1.39 1.11
C ALA A 19 18.09 -2.72 1.44
N ARG A 20 18.11 -3.07 2.72
CA ARG A 20 17.32 -4.18 3.25
C ARG A 20 15.90 -3.68 3.52
N ILE A 21 14.90 -4.34 2.94
CA ILE A 21 13.50 -4.00 3.14
C ILE A 21 12.92 -4.92 4.22
N LEU A 22 12.39 -4.34 5.28
CA LEU A 22 11.70 -5.07 6.34
C LEU A 22 10.21 -4.79 6.25
N GLN A 23 9.41 -5.84 6.18
CA GLN A 23 7.95 -5.77 6.16
C GLN A 23 7.39 -6.27 7.49
N ILE A 24 6.42 -5.53 8.03
CA ILE A 24 5.65 -5.93 9.20
C ILE A 24 4.36 -6.55 8.70
N GLU A 25 4.13 -7.81 9.04
CA GLU A 25 2.91 -8.53 8.70
C GLU A 25 1.76 -8.17 9.65
N PRO A 26 0.50 -8.49 9.30
CA PRO A 26 -0.65 -8.18 10.14
C PRO A 26 -0.62 -8.81 11.55
N ASP A 27 0.12 -9.91 11.72
CA ASP A 27 0.35 -10.57 13.01
C ASP A 27 1.49 -9.92 13.83
N GLY A 28 2.15 -8.90 13.29
CA GLY A 28 3.29 -8.22 13.89
C GLY A 28 4.64 -8.86 13.59
N ALA A 29 4.70 -9.95 12.81
CA ALA A 29 5.96 -10.56 12.41
C ALA A 29 6.75 -9.61 11.48
N ILE A 30 8.08 -9.63 11.61
CA ILE A 30 8.97 -8.82 10.77
C ILE A 30 9.72 -9.75 9.83
N TRP A 31 9.54 -9.55 8.53
CA TRP A 31 10.19 -10.33 7.48
C TRP A 31 11.11 -9.46 6.64
N HIS A 32 12.22 -10.05 6.21
CA HIS A 32 13.00 -9.50 5.11
C HIS A 32 12.31 -9.89 3.80
N VAL A 33 12.06 -8.90 2.95
CA VAL A 33 11.44 -9.09 1.63
C VAL A 33 12.29 -8.44 0.55
N ASP A 34 12.23 -8.99 -0.66
CA ASP A 34 12.82 -8.32 -1.82
C ASP A 34 11.94 -7.14 -2.27
N TYR A 35 12.52 -6.21 -3.04
CA TYR A 35 11.79 -5.04 -3.52
C TYR A 35 10.54 -5.40 -4.33
N ASP A 36 10.63 -6.42 -5.17
CA ASP A 36 9.52 -6.87 -6.00
C ASP A 36 8.40 -7.55 -5.20
N GLU A 37 8.68 -8.00 -3.98
CA GLU A 37 7.74 -8.69 -3.08
C GLU A 37 7.13 -7.74 -2.04
N ALA A 38 7.72 -6.56 -1.85
CA ALA A 38 7.24 -5.58 -0.89
C ALA A 38 5.78 -5.18 -1.18
N GLN A 39 4.93 -5.24 -0.15
CA GLN A 39 3.49 -5.01 -0.26
C GLN A 39 3.12 -3.67 -0.92
N PRO A 40 3.82 -2.54 -0.65
CA PRO A 40 3.60 -1.29 -1.38
C PRO A 40 3.84 -1.40 -2.89
N VAL A 41 4.89 -2.13 -3.31
CA VAL A 41 5.23 -2.32 -4.73
C VAL A 41 4.18 -3.17 -5.42
N LEU A 42 3.79 -4.29 -4.80
CA LEU A 42 2.73 -5.16 -5.30
C LEU A 42 1.39 -4.43 -5.42
N LEU A 43 1.04 -3.62 -4.42
CA LEU A 43 -0.18 -2.82 -4.42
C LEU A 43 -0.19 -1.81 -5.56
N THR A 44 0.87 -1.02 -5.71
CA THR A 44 0.96 -0.02 -6.79
C THR A 44 0.91 -0.68 -8.16
N ARG A 45 1.67 -1.77 -8.37
CA ARG A 45 1.66 -2.51 -9.64
C ARG A 45 0.27 -3.08 -9.95
N SER A 46 -0.39 -3.67 -8.96
CA SER A 46 -1.75 -4.23 -9.13
C SER A 46 -2.77 -3.14 -9.43
N PHE A 47 -2.66 -1.97 -8.79
CA PHE A 47 -3.50 -0.81 -9.09
C PHE A 47 -3.29 -0.33 -10.53
N LEU A 48 -2.04 -0.12 -10.96
CA LEU A 48 -1.74 0.34 -12.31
C LEU A 48 -2.19 -0.66 -13.39
N ALA A 49 -2.16 -1.97 -13.08
CA ALA A 49 -2.63 -3.01 -13.99
C ALA A 49 -4.16 -3.02 -14.16
N ASN A 50 -4.93 -2.70 -13.11
CA ASN A 50 -6.39 -2.61 -13.20
C ASN A 50 -6.96 -1.58 -12.21
N PRO A 51 -6.90 -0.27 -12.53
CA PRO A 51 -7.32 0.78 -11.60
C PRO A 51 -8.81 0.69 -11.23
N ARG A 52 -9.67 0.27 -12.18
CA ARG A 52 -11.12 0.18 -11.98
C ARG A 52 -11.50 -0.75 -10.83
N ARG A 53 -10.71 -1.81 -10.57
CA ARG A 53 -10.91 -2.71 -9.43
C ARG A 53 -10.84 -1.98 -8.09
N TYR A 54 -10.02 -0.95 -7.97
CA TYR A 54 -9.77 -0.23 -6.73
C TYR A 54 -10.60 1.06 -6.60
N LEU A 55 -11.07 1.61 -7.72
CA LEU A 55 -11.82 2.87 -7.75
C LEU A 55 -13.35 2.69 -7.73
N HIS A 56 -13.86 1.50 -7.38
CA HIS A 56 -15.29 1.20 -7.40
C HIS A 56 -16.12 2.14 -6.52
N HIS A 57 -15.55 2.69 -5.44
CA HIS A 57 -16.21 3.66 -4.57
C HIS A 57 -16.24 5.10 -5.10
N LEU A 58 -15.46 5.44 -6.12
CA LEU A 58 -15.47 6.79 -6.71
C LEU A 58 -16.55 6.98 -7.77
N PHE A 59 -17.13 5.87 -8.26
CA PHE A 59 -18.13 5.88 -9.33
C PHE A 59 -19.51 5.42 -8.85
N LEU A 60 -19.71 5.21 -7.54
CA LEU A 60 -20.97 4.75 -6.95
C LEU A 60 -21.92 5.90 -6.55
N ASP A 61 -21.50 7.16 -6.64
CA ASP A 61 -22.28 8.33 -6.19
C ASP A 61 -22.85 9.21 -7.34
N ASP A 62 -23.12 8.62 -8.52
CA ASP A 62 -23.85 9.29 -9.62
C ASP A 62 -25.28 8.74 -9.76
N SER A 63 -26.11 8.88 -8.73
CA SER A 63 -27.55 8.55 -8.76
C SER A 63 -28.42 9.64 -8.15
#